data_AF-A3MV71-F1
#
_entry.id   AF-A3MV71-F1
#
_cell.length_a   1.000
_cell.length_b   1.000
_cell.length_c   1.000
_cell.angle_alpha   90.00
_cell.angle_beta   90.00
_cell.angle_gamma   90.00
#
_symmetry.space_group_name_H-M   'P 1'
#
loop_
_entity.id
_entity.type
_entity.pdbx_description
1 polymer ?
#
loop_
_entity_poly.entity_id
_entity_poly.type
_entity_poly.pdbx_seq_one_letter_code
_entity_poly.pdbx_strand_id
1 'polypeptide(L)'
;MIRLRCPVCGEEIAFNFKGGREPVGGLYEIVVQHRNHWLKVFIDRQGVVRRAAPVEYFVVVDPPKYTLYVYEGGIEIREEGVL
;
A
#
# COMPACT_ATOMS: atom_id res chain seq x y z
N MET A 1 2.31 6.04 -16.21
CA MET A 1 2.86 4.67 -16.05
C MET A 1 4.01 4.76 -15.07
N ILE A 2 4.01 3.91 -14.04
CA ILE A 2 5.03 3.86 -12.99
C ILE A 2 5.89 2.63 -13.22
N ARG A 3 7.20 2.74 -12.96
CA ARG A 3 8.14 1.62 -12.99
C ARG A 3 8.93 1.56 -11.69
N LEU A 4 9.21 0.35 -11.22
CA LEU A 4 10.13 0.12 -10.11
C LEU A 4 10.74 -1.27 -10.19
N ARG A 5 11.85 -1.46 -9.48
CA ARG A 5 12.48 -2.78 -9.32
C ARG A 5 11.93 -3.45 -8.06
N CYS A 6 11.42 -4.66 -8.19
CA CYS A 6 10.86 -5.42 -7.07
C CYS A 6 11.97 -5.65 -6.02
N PRO A 7 11.81 -5.21 -4.76
CA PRO A 7 12.83 -5.39 -3.73
C PRO A 7 13.01 -6.85 -3.29
N VAL A 8 12.13 -7.76 -3.71
CA VAL A 8 12.19 -9.19 -3.36
C VAL A 8 12.99 -10.00 -4.39
N CYS A 9 12.64 -9.91 -5.69
CA CYS A 9 13.28 -10.69 -6.74
C CYS A 9 14.17 -9.88 -7.70
N GLY A 10 14.15 -8.55 -7.62
CA GLY A 10 14.97 -7.70 -8.48
C GLY A 10 14.46 -7.55 -9.92
N GLU A 11 13.29 -8.06 -10.28
CA GLU A 11 12.69 -7.83 -11.62
C GLU A 11 12.06 -6.43 -11.74
N GLU A 12 12.02 -5.86 -12.95
CA GLU A 12 11.31 -4.61 -13.22
C GLU A 12 9.81 -4.86 -13.33
N ILE A 13 9.01 -4.02 -12.66
CA ILE A 13 7.55 -4.02 -12.74
C ILE A 13 7.07 -2.68 -13.28
N ALA A 14 6.01 -2.72 -14.08
CA ALA A 14 5.34 -1.53 -14.61
C ALA A 14 3.84 -1.62 -14.33
N PHE A 15 3.25 -0.51 -13.86
CA PHE A 15 1.81 -0.45 -13.61
C PHE A 15 1.25 0.94 -13.85
N ASN A 16 -0.06 1.00 -14.05
CA ASN A 16 -0.78 2.25 -14.22
C ASN A 16 -1.24 2.75 -12.86
N PHE A 17 -0.67 3.86 -12.41
CA PHE A 17 -1.13 4.58 -11.24
C PHE A 17 -1.89 5.82 -11.70
N LYS A 18 -3.13 5.95 -11.24
CA LYS A 18 -3.92 7.17 -11.36
C LYS A 18 -4.10 7.68 -9.93
N GLY A 19 -3.34 8.71 -9.57
CA GLY A 19 -3.52 9.40 -8.30
C GLY A 19 -4.98 9.80 -8.15
N GLY A 20 -5.53 9.60 -6.95
CA GLY A 20 -6.92 9.90 -6.63
C GLY A 20 -7.01 11.17 -5.80
N ARG A 21 -7.23 10.98 -4.49
CA ARG A 21 -7.28 12.06 -3.50
C ARG A 21 -5.89 12.59 -3.18
N GLU A 22 -5.83 13.79 -2.65
CA GLU A 22 -4.58 14.40 -2.18
C GLU A 22 -3.83 13.46 -1.22
N PRO A 23 -2.54 13.16 -1.48
CA PRO A 23 -1.77 12.25 -0.64
C PRO A 23 -1.46 12.87 0.73
N VAL A 24 -1.61 12.07 1.78
CA VAL A 24 -1.20 12.45 3.14
C VAL A 24 0.33 12.50 3.20
N GLY A 25 0.89 13.60 3.74
CA GLY A 25 2.34 13.78 3.80
C GLY A 25 3.03 13.89 2.44
N GLY A 26 2.28 14.16 1.35
CA GLY A 26 2.83 14.33 0.01
C GLY A 26 3.17 13.03 -0.73
N LEU A 27 2.91 11.87 -0.15
CA LEU A 27 3.15 10.55 -0.75
C LEU A 27 1.84 9.74 -0.86
N TYR A 28 1.58 9.23 -2.05
CA TYR A 28 0.59 8.19 -2.25
C TYR A 28 1.15 6.86 -1.74
N GLU A 29 0.40 6.18 -0.89
CA GLU A 29 0.72 4.84 -0.43
C GLU A 29 -0.20 3.84 -1.13
N ILE A 30 0.38 2.87 -1.84
CA ILE A 30 -0.37 1.82 -2.51
C ILE A 30 0.22 0.44 -2.20
N VAL A 31 -0.62 -0.58 -2.34
CA VAL A 31 -0.19 -1.98 -2.31
C VAL A 31 -0.20 -2.51 -3.74
N VAL A 32 0.91 -3.10 -4.16
CA VAL A 32 1.09 -3.70 -5.48
C VAL A 32 1.40 -5.17 -5.31
N GLN A 33 0.64 -6.02 -6.01
CA GLN A 33 0.96 -7.43 -6.13
C GLN A 33 1.89 -7.65 -7.33
N HIS A 34 3.01 -8.33 -7.10
CA HIS A 34 3.89 -8.84 -8.15
C HIS A 34 4.09 -10.34 -7.95
N ARG A 35 3.39 -11.17 -8.73
CA ARG A 35 3.34 -12.63 -8.53
C ARG A 35 2.88 -12.97 -7.11
N ASN A 36 3.73 -13.61 -6.31
CA ASN A 36 3.52 -13.94 -4.90
C ASN A 36 4.17 -12.92 -3.94
N HIS A 37 4.73 -11.80 -4.44
CA HIS A 37 5.25 -10.71 -3.62
C HIS A 37 4.21 -9.59 -3.48
N TRP A 38 4.03 -9.10 -2.26
CA TRP A 38 3.23 -7.91 -2.00
C TRP A 38 4.16 -6.77 -1.63
N LEU A 39 3.96 -5.60 -2.23
CA LEU A 39 4.82 -4.45 -2.05
C LEU A 39 3.99 -3.25 -1.59
N LYS A 40 4.47 -2.54 -0.56
CA LYS A 40 3.98 -1.21 -0.22
C LYS A 40 4.84 -0.19 -0.94
N VAL A 41 4.24 0.59 -1.83
CA VAL A 41 4.92 1.55 -2.71
C VAL A 41 4.50 2.96 -2.35
N PHE A 42 5.48 3.85 -2.25
CA PHE A 42 5.32 5.26 -1.93
C PHE A 42 5.65 6.09 -3.17
N ILE A 43 4.68 6.82 -3.69
CA ILE A 43 4.77 7.58 -4.94
C ILE A 43 4.52 9.05 -4.63
N ASP A 44 5.36 9.95 -5.13
CA ASP A 44 5.11 11.38 -4.96
C ASP A 44 4.03 11.92 -5.92
N ARG A 45 3.73 13.22 -5.79
CA ARG A 45 2.74 13.91 -6.63
C ARG A 45 3.08 13.91 -8.12
N GLN A 46 4.35 13.74 -8.47
CA GLN A 46 4.85 13.71 -9.84
C GLN A 46 4.82 12.28 -10.43
N GLY A 47 4.41 11.28 -9.64
CA GLY A 47 4.41 9.88 -10.09
C GLY A 47 5.79 9.23 -10.01
N VAL A 48 6.70 9.72 -9.16
CA VAL A 48 8.00 9.10 -8.94
C VAL A 48 7.94 8.19 -7.72
N VAL A 49 8.40 6.96 -7.88
CA VAL A 49 8.54 6.02 -6.76
C VAL A 49 9.67 6.48 -5.85
N ARG A 50 9.33 6.83 -4.61
CA ARG A 50 10.30 7.25 -3.59
C ARG A 50 10.77 6.08 -2.73
N ARG A 51 9.90 5.10 -2.51
CA ARG A 51 10.21 3.89 -1.73
C ARG A 51 9.32 2.73 -2.16
N ALA A 52 9.85 1.52 -2.14
CA ALA A 52 9.09 0.28 -2.23
C ALA A 52 9.63 -0.71 -1.20
N ALA A 53 8.75 -1.32 -0.41
CA ALA A 53 9.12 -2.28 0.62
C ALA A 53 8.27 -3.55 0.49
N PRO A 54 8.83 -4.74 0.75
CA PRO A 54 8.04 -5.96 0.83
C PRO A 54 7.03 -5.88 1.98
N VAL A 55 5.87 -6.47 1.77
CA VAL A 55 4.84 -6.68 2.80
C VAL A 55 4.80 -8.18 3.08
N GLU A 56 5.48 -8.59 4.15
CA GLU A 56 5.61 -10.00 4.53
C GLU A 56 4.30 -10.55 5.12
N TYR A 57 3.53 -9.69 5.78
CA TYR A 57 2.28 -10.06 6.46
C TYR A 57 1.11 -9.27 5.86
N PHE A 58 0.77 -9.54 4.60
CA PHE A 58 -0.47 -9.05 4.00
C PHE A 58 -1.57 -10.09 4.21
N VAL A 59 -2.53 -9.79 5.08
CA VAL A 59 -3.68 -10.68 5.34
C VAL A 59 -4.94 -9.98 4.81
N VAL A 60 -5.59 -10.59 3.84
CA VAL A 60 -6.96 -10.22 3.45
C VAL A 60 -7.89 -11.05 4.31
N VAL A 61 -8.71 -10.39 5.13
CA VAL A 61 -9.64 -11.05 6.04
C VAL A 61 -11.06 -10.84 5.53
N ASP A 62 -11.78 -11.93 5.29
CA ASP A 62 -13.19 -11.95 4.89
C ASP A 62 -13.95 -12.97 5.77
N PRO A 63 -14.97 -12.56 6.56
CA PRO A 63 -15.46 -11.19 6.75
C PRO A 63 -14.41 -10.30 7.46
N PRO A 64 -14.45 -8.97 7.28
CA PRO A 64 -13.54 -8.06 7.97
C PRO A 64 -13.66 -8.25 9.49
N LYS A 65 -12.53 -8.51 10.17
CA LYS A 65 -12.49 -8.71 11.63
C LYS A 65 -12.28 -7.43 12.43
N TYR A 66 -11.67 -6.43 11.81
CA TYR A 66 -11.29 -5.18 12.47
C TYR A 66 -11.45 -4.01 11.51
N THR A 67 -11.90 -2.87 12.05
CA THR A 67 -11.86 -1.57 11.38
C THR A 67 -10.75 -0.73 11.99
N LEU A 68 -9.81 -0.28 11.16
CA LEU A 68 -8.71 0.60 11.53
C LEU A 68 -9.08 2.04 11.23
N TYR A 69 -9.07 2.90 12.25
CA TYR A 69 -9.22 4.34 12.08
C TYR A 69 -7.87 5.01 12.29
N VAL A 70 -7.36 5.65 11.23
CA VAL A 70 -6.06 6.31 11.24
C VAL A 70 -6.28 7.82 11.31
N TYR A 71 -5.66 8.46 12.29
CA TYR A 71 -5.76 9.90 12.53
C TYR A 71 -4.36 10.52 12.64
N GLU A 72 -4.29 11.85 12.57
CA GLU A 72 -3.05 12.57 12.89
C GLU A 72 -2.70 12.34 14.36
N GLY A 73 -1.61 11.60 14.61
CA GLY A 73 -1.12 11.30 15.97
C GLY A 73 -1.53 9.93 16.53
N GLY A 74 -2.26 9.08 15.81
CA GLY A 74 -2.60 7.76 16.34
C GLY A 74 -3.40 6.85 15.42
N ILE A 75 -3.61 5.62 15.90
CA ILE A 75 -4.41 4.59 15.25
C ILE A 75 -5.35 4.02 16.31
N GLU A 76 -6.65 3.96 16.01
CA GLU A 76 -7.66 3.24 16.79
C GLU A 76 -8.04 1.96 16.04
N ILE A 77 -8.10 0.85 16.78
CA ILE A 77 -8.50 -0.46 16.24
C ILE A 77 -9.83 -0.85 16.89
N ARG A 78 -10.87 -1.04 16.09
CA ARG A 78 -12.16 -1.57 16.54
C ARG A 78 -12.36 -2.98 16.03
N GLU A 79 -12.74 -3.89 16.92
CA GLU A 79 -13.21 -5.22 16.55
C GLU A 79 -14.62 -5.10 15.95
N GLU A 80 -14.80 -5.63 14.74
CA GLU A 80 -16.13 -5.81 14.17
C GLU A 80 -16.67 -7.10 14.77
N GLY A 81 -17.69 -6.98 15.62
CA GLY A 81 -18.36 -8.13 16.21
C GLY A 81 -18.91 -9.04 15.11
N VAL A 82 -18.59 -10.33 15.20
CA VAL A 82 -19.22 -11.36 14.36
C VAL A 82 -20.73 -11.31 14.64
N LEU A 83 -21.51 -10.82 13.67
CA LEU A 83 -22.96 -11.06 13.62
C LEU A 83 -23.23 -12.53 13.25
#